data_AF-A0A956DM19-F1
#
_entry.id   AF-A0A956DM19-F1
#
_cell.length_a   1.000
_cell.length_b   1.000
_cell.length_c   1.000
_cell.angle_alpha   90.00
_cell.angle_beta   90.00
_cell.angle_gamma   90.00
#
_symmetry.space_group_name_H-M   'P 1'
#
loop_
_entity.id
_entity.type
_entity.pdbx_description
1 polymer ?
#
loop_
_entity_poly.entity_id
_entity_poly.type
_entity_poly.pdbx_seq_one_letter_code
_entity_poly.pdbx_strand_id
1 'polypeptide(L)'
;MPYDKILLFVLHVGRHLRATRQFEALLETAGKVLDPHGAEVWMPNETEYRLVYDGVYVRGMIAEPDYVLLSKAKKAPAKNRALLIEALAAGPSQRLLDLAKRYDVDLEALL
;
A
#
# COMPACT_ATOMS: atom_id res chain seq x y z
N MET A 1 -7.44 1.24 15.13
CA MET A 1 -6.50 2.30 14.70
C MET A 1 -7.06 2.89 13.40
N PRO A 2 -6.92 4.19 13.09
CA PRO A 2 -7.68 4.86 12.03
C PRO A 2 -7.32 4.47 10.58
N TYR A 3 -6.57 3.37 10.36
CA TYR A 3 -5.97 3.03 9.07
C TYR A 3 -6.44 1.69 8.46
N ASP A 4 -7.55 1.12 8.94
CA ASP A 4 -8.04 -0.20 8.51
C ASP A 4 -8.38 -0.30 7.00
N LYS A 5 -8.43 0.84 6.29
CA LYS A 5 -8.71 0.93 4.84
C LYS A 5 -7.46 1.11 3.96
N ILE A 6 -6.26 1.24 4.55
CA ILE A 6 -5.02 1.53 3.82
C ILE A 6 -4.14 0.29 3.83
N LEU A 7 -4.32 -0.54 2.80
CA LEU A 7 -3.53 -1.76 2.62
C LEU A 7 -2.96 -1.77 1.21
N LEU A 8 -1.63 -1.73 1.11
CA LEU A 8 -0.96 -2.21 -0.09
C LEU A 8 -0.52 -3.65 0.19
N PHE A 9 -1.18 -4.59 -0.47
CA PHE A 9 -0.86 -6.01 -0.37
C PHE A 9 0.16 -6.35 -1.45
N VAL A 10 1.38 -6.73 -1.04
CA VAL A 10 2.40 -7.22 -1.94
C VAL A 10 2.41 -8.73 -1.87
N LEU A 11 2.03 -9.37 -2.98
CA LEU A 11 2.17 -10.80 -3.16
C LEU A 11 3.44 -11.11 -3.91
N HIS A 12 4.30 -11.87 -3.26
CA HIS A 12 5.33 -12.60 -3.98
C HIS A 12 4.75 -13.97 -4.33
N VAL A 13 4.29 -14.09 -5.57
CA VAL A 13 4.01 -15.39 -6.16
C VAL A 13 5.35 -15.89 -6.73
N GLY A 14 5.79 -17.08 -6.33
CA GLY A 14 6.93 -17.71 -7.01
C GLY A 14 6.68 -17.75 -8.53
N ARG A 15 7.69 -17.86 -9.39
CA ARG A 15 7.58 -17.80 -10.88
C ARG A 15 6.69 -18.88 -11.55
N HIS A 16 5.72 -19.46 -10.83
CA HIS A 16 4.72 -20.39 -11.31
C HIS A 16 3.44 -19.68 -11.76
N LEU A 17 3.26 -19.57 -13.08
CA LEU A 17 2.04 -19.09 -13.75
C LEU A 17 0.72 -19.70 -13.23
N ARG A 18 0.75 -20.95 -12.72
CA ARG A 18 -0.43 -21.60 -12.13
C ARG A 18 -0.84 -20.99 -10.78
N ALA A 19 0.13 -20.62 -9.94
CA ALA A 19 -0.14 -20.06 -8.63
C ALA A 19 -0.78 -18.67 -8.74
N THR A 20 -0.34 -17.85 -9.70
CA THR A 20 -0.95 -16.53 -9.98
C THR A 20 -2.41 -16.67 -10.40
N ARG A 21 -2.72 -17.54 -11.36
CA ARG A 21 -4.10 -17.76 -11.82
C ARG A 21 -5.02 -18.31 -10.74
N GLN A 22 -4.53 -19.23 -9.90
CA GLN A 22 -5.30 -19.74 -8.77
C GLN A 22 -5.57 -18.64 -7.75
N PHE A 23 -4.58 -17.78 -7.51
CA PHE A 23 -4.75 -16.65 -6.61
C PHE A 23 -5.76 -15.62 -7.15
N GLU A 24 -5.71 -15.28 -8.44
CA GLU A 24 -6.70 -14.43 -9.10
C GLU A 24 -8.12 -15.01 -8.97
N ALA A 25 -8.31 -16.31 -9.22
CA ALA A 25 -9.61 -16.96 -9.05
C ALA A 25 -10.12 -16.94 -7.60
N LEU A 26 -9.22 -17.09 -6.61
CA LEU A 26 -9.58 -16.97 -5.20
C LEU A 26 -9.99 -15.53 -4.83
N LEU A 27 -9.29 -14.53 -5.38
CA LEU A 27 -9.66 -13.12 -5.19
C LEU A 27 -11.03 -12.83 -5.78
N GLU A 28 -11.31 -13.29 -7.01
CA GLU A 28 -12.61 -13.13 -7.65
C GLU A 28 -13.74 -13.74 -6.81
N THR A 29 -13.52 -14.94 -6.26
CA THR A 29 -14.49 -15.61 -5.37
C THR A 29 -14.74 -14.79 -4.09
N ALA A 30 -13.75 -14.02 -3.64
CA ALA A 30 -13.86 -13.12 -2.49
C ALA A 30 -14.33 -11.70 -2.85
N GLY A 31 -14.74 -11.45 -4.10
CA GLY A 31 -15.15 -10.13 -4.58
C GLY A 31 -14.00 -9.10 -4.65
N LYS A 32 -12.77 -9.57 -4.83
CA LYS A 32 -11.54 -8.78 -4.87
C LYS A 32 -10.86 -8.95 -6.23
N VAL A 33 -10.00 -7.99 -6.59
CA VAL A 33 -9.25 -8.00 -7.85
C VAL A 33 -7.78 -7.72 -7.55
N LEU A 34 -6.87 -8.42 -8.24
CA LEU A 34 -5.46 -8.12 -8.20
C LEU A 34 -5.19 -6.85 -9.01
N ASP A 35 -4.52 -5.86 -8.43
CA ASP A 35 -4.14 -4.65 -9.17
C ASP A 35 -3.09 -5.00 -10.23
N PRO A 36 -3.40 -4.87 -11.54
CA PRO A 36 -2.46 -5.21 -12.61
C PRO A 36 -1.21 -4.31 -12.61
N HIS A 37 -1.29 -3.12 -12.01
CA HIS A 37 -0.18 -2.18 -11.88
C HIS A 37 0.45 -2.18 -10.48
N GLY A 38 0.10 -3.14 -9.63
CA GLY A 38 0.62 -3.24 -8.26
C GLY A 38 2.15 -3.26 -8.19
N ALA A 39 2.81 -3.88 -9.17
CA ALA A 39 4.27 -3.93 -9.28
C ALA A 39 4.91 -2.60 -9.70
N GLU A 40 4.14 -1.69 -10.30
CA GLU A 40 4.60 -0.37 -10.72
C GLU A 40 4.38 0.69 -9.64
N VAL A 41 3.75 0.32 -8.51
CA VAL A 41 3.55 1.24 -7.39
C VAL A 41 4.91 1.67 -6.85
N TRP A 42 5.15 2.97 -6.84
CA TRP A 42 6.35 3.50 -6.23
C TRP A 42 6.19 3.40 -4.72
N MET A 43 7.18 2.84 -4.04
CA MET A 43 7.27 2.77 -2.59
C MET A 43 8.65 3.25 -2.16
N PRO A 44 8.80 3.89 -0.99
CA PRO A 44 10.10 4.14 -0.37
C PRO A 44 10.97 2.89 -0.28
N ASN A 45 12.28 3.04 -0.39
CA ASN A 45 13.19 1.89 -0.32
C ASN A 45 13.19 1.25 1.07
N GLU A 46 12.97 2.06 2.10
CA GLU A 46 12.81 1.66 3.50
C GLU A 46 11.40 1.15 3.85
N THR A 47 10.53 0.90 2.87
CA THR A 47 9.18 0.40 3.16
C THR A 47 9.24 -0.88 3.97
N GLU A 48 8.62 -0.83 5.14
CA GLU A 48 8.47 -1.99 5.99
C GLU A 48 7.24 -2.80 5.56
N TYR A 49 7.43 -4.10 5.49
CA TYR A 49 6.40 -5.05 5.13
C TYR A 49 6.18 -6.03 6.27
N ARG A 50 4.93 -6.19 6.68
CA ARG A 50 4.51 -7.21 7.63
C ARG A 50 4.05 -8.45 6.88
N LEU A 51 4.69 -9.58 7.19
CA LEU A 51 4.24 -10.89 6.73
C LEU A 51 2.87 -11.21 7.34
N VAL A 52 1.89 -11.53 6.51
CA VAL A 52 0.54 -11.93 6.95
C VAL A 52 0.16 -13.33 6.48
N TYR A 53 0.88 -13.86 5.49
CA TYR A 53 0.72 -15.22 5.01
C TYR A 53 2.04 -15.74 4.44
N ASP A 54 2.45 -16.94 4.87
CA ASP A 54 3.63 -17.62 4.35
C ASP A 54 3.25 -19.03 3.93
N GLY A 55 2.99 -19.20 2.64
CA GLY A 55 2.68 -20.50 2.04
C GLY A 55 3.83 -20.98 1.17
N VAL A 56 3.75 -22.25 0.75
CA VAL A 56 4.75 -22.90 -0.11
C VAL A 56 4.94 -22.16 -1.44
N TYR A 57 3.86 -21.58 -1.98
CA TYR A 57 3.85 -20.96 -3.31
C TYR A 57 3.68 -19.45 -3.31
N VAL A 58 3.07 -18.89 -2.26
CA VAL A 58 2.76 -17.47 -2.17
C VAL A 58 3.10 -16.93 -0.79
N ARG A 59 3.70 -15.75 -0.79
CA ARG A 59 3.92 -14.96 0.41
C ARG A 59 3.08 -13.69 0.33
N GLY A 60 2.21 -13.50 1.31
CA GLY A 60 1.38 -12.32 1.46
C GLY A 60 2.01 -11.36 2.46
N MET A 61 2.29 -10.15 2.02
CA MET A 61 2.85 -9.10 2.86
C MET A 61 2.02 -7.81 2.73
N ILE A 62 1.97 -7.04 3.82
CA ILE A 62 1.26 -5.77 3.88
C ILE A 62 2.28 -4.68 4.18
N ALA A 63 2.32 -3.63 3.36
CA ALA A 63 3.14 -2.45 3.65
C ALA A 63 2.58 -1.68 4.85
N GLU A 64 3.47 -1.17 5.70
CA GLU A 64 3.09 -0.32 6.83
C GLU A 64 2.36 0.96 6.34
N PRO A 65 1.29 1.41 7.02
CA PRO A 65 0.36 2.41 6.47
C PRO A 65 1.00 3.75 6.07
N ASP A 66 1.99 4.23 6.82
CA ASP A 66 2.64 5.51 6.57
C ASP A 66 3.37 5.52 5.21
N TYR A 67 4.00 4.41 4.82
CA TYR A 67 4.64 4.30 3.51
C TYR A 67 3.62 4.29 2.37
N VAL A 68 2.44 3.69 2.60
CA VAL A 68 1.34 3.69 1.63
C VAL A 68 0.78 5.10 1.48
N LEU A 69 0.52 5.80 2.58
CA LEU A 69 0.06 7.19 2.56
C LEU A 69 1.03 8.09 1.78
N LEU A 70 2.33 7.98 2.06
CA LEU A 70 3.36 8.71 1.33
C LEU A 70 3.34 8.39 -0.17
N SER A 71 3.25 7.10 -0.55
CA SER A 71 3.15 6.67 -1.95
C SER A 71 1.95 7.30 -2.67
N LYS A 72 0.78 7.28 -2.02
CA LYS A 72 -0.46 7.87 -2.55
C LYS A 72 -0.36 9.39 -2.70
N ALA A 73 0.21 10.07 -1.70
CA ALA A 73 0.45 11.51 -1.72
C ALA A 73 1.41 11.92 -2.84
N LYS A 74 2.48 11.13 -3.08
CA LYS A 74 3.47 11.44 -4.12
C LYS A 74 2.97 11.17 -5.54
N LYS A 75 2.31 10.03 -5.77
CA LYS A 75 1.94 9.61 -7.14
C LYS A 75 0.67 10.26 -7.66
N ALA A 76 -0.35 10.41 -6.82
CA ALA A 76 -1.66 10.88 -7.27
C ALA A 76 -2.39 11.58 -6.11
N PRO A 77 -1.88 12.73 -5.61
CA PRO A 77 -2.44 13.40 -4.45
C PRO A 77 -3.92 13.77 -4.64
N ALA A 78 -4.29 14.29 -5.81
CA ALA A 78 -5.68 14.65 -6.12
C ALA A 78 -6.65 13.46 -6.05
N LYS A 79 -6.26 12.30 -6.60
CA LYS A 79 -7.08 11.07 -6.56
C LYS A 79 -7.26 10.53 -5.15
N ASN A 80 -6.25 10.73 -4.30
CA ASN A 80 -6.23 10.19 -2.93
C ASN A 80 -6.54 11.26 -1.87
N ARG A 81 -6.98 12.47 -2.25
CA ARG A 81 -7.13 13.61 -1.35
C ARG A 81 -8.02 13.30 -0.14
N ALA A 82 -9.17 12.66 -0.36
CA ALA A 82 -10.08 12.30 0.72
C ALA A 82 -9.42 11.38 1.77
N LEU A 83 -8.68 10.36 1.31
CA LEU A 83 -7.93 9.45 2.17
C LEU A 83 -6.83 10.16 2.95
N LEU A 84 -6.10 11.04 2.27
CA LEU A 84 -4.98 11.77 2.86
C LEU A 84 -5.48 12.78 3.91
N ILE A 85 -6.57 13.49 3.65
CA ILE A 85 -7.19 14.39 4.63
C ILE A 85 -7.68 13.62 5.86
N GLU A 86 -8.34 12.47 5.66
CA GLU A 86 -8.79 11.63 6.78
C GLU A 86 -7.60 11.21 7.65
N ALA A 87 -6.49 10.79 7.03
CA ALA A 87 -5.27 10.43 7.72
C ALA A 87 -4.63 11.61 8.47
N LEU A 88 -4.55 12.79 7.85
CA LEU A 88 -4.00 14.00 8.47
C LEU A 88 -4.89 14.50 9.63
N ALA A 89 -6.21 14.46 9.47
CA ALA A 89 -7.17 14.86 10.50
C ALA A 89 -7.14 13.93 11.73
N ALA A 90 -6.79 12.65 11.54
CA ALA A 90 -6.61 11.69 12.62
C ALA A 90 -5.32 11.92 13.44
N GLY A 91 -4.46 12.85 13.02
CA GLY A 91 -3.14 13.10 13.59
C GLY A 91 -2.08 12.27 12.89
N PRO A 92 -1.27 12.86 11.97
CA PRO A 92 -0.23 12.11 11.27
C PRO A 92 0.82 11.61 12.25
N SER A 93 1.34 10.42 11.99
CA SER A 93 2.48 9.91 12.76
C SER A 93 3.73 10.76 12.48
N GLN A 94 4.65 10.82 13.44
CA GLN A 94 5.94 11.47 13.23
C GLN A 94 6.70 10.84 12.05
N ARG A 95 6.57 9.52 11.87
CA ARG A 95 7.17 8.78 10.76
C ARG A 95 6.66 9.30 9.41
N LEU A 96 5.35 9.53 9.26
CA LEU A 96 4.79 10.07 8.03
C LEU A 96 5.33 11.48 7.73
N LEU A 97 5.44 12.33 8.74
CA LEU A 97 6.00 13.69 8.60
C LEU A 97 7.47 13.66 8.19
N ASP A 98 8.28 12.81 8.83
CA ASP A 98 9.69 12.65 8.50
C ASP A 98 9.90 12.11 7.09
N LEU A 99 9.06 11.15 6.68
CA LEU A 99 9.04 10.61 5.32
C LEU A 99 8.66 11.66 4.30
N ALA A 100 7.63 12.46 4.57
CA ALA A 100 7.18 13.52 3.67
C ALA A 100 8.30 14.54 3.42
N LYS A 101 9.01 14.95 4.47
CA LYS A 101 10.18 15.82 4.37
C LYS A 101 11.32 15.17 3.57
N ARG A 102 11.62 13.90 3.82
CA ARG A 102 12.70 13.17 3.13
C ARG A 102 12.42 13.01 1.63
N TYR A 103 11.16 12.81 1.27
CA TYR A 103 10.73 12.50 -0.09
C TYR A 103 10.15 13.67 -0.87
N ASP A 104 10.24 14.88 -0.31
CA ASP A 104 9.74 16.14 -0.89
C ASP A 104 8.25 16.05 -1.25
N VAL A 105 7.44 15.60 -0.29
CA VAL A 105 5.99 15.51 -0.39
C VAL A 105 5.37 16.61 0.48
N ASP A 106 4.72 17.57 -0.15
CA ASP A 106 3.99 18.62 0.54
C ASP A 106 2.61 18.09 0.99
N LEU A 107 2.51 17.77 2.28
CA LEU A 107 1.26 17.35 2.90
C LEU A 107 0.33 18.54 3.20
N GLU A 108 0.86 19.76 3.32
CA GLU A 108 0.06 20.97 3.61
C GLU A 108 -0.76 21.38 2.39
N ALA A 109 -0.23 21.18 1.18
CA ALA A 109 -0.96 21.37 -0.07
C ALA A 109 -2.24 20.50 -0.19
N LEU A 110 -2.41 19.52 0.71
CA LEU A 110 -3.58 18.63 0.73
C LEU A 110 -4.71 19.11 1.64
N LEU A 111 -4.44 20.02 2.58
CA LEU A 111 -5.43 20.63 3.48
C LEU A 111 -6.27 21.68 2.73
#